data_AF-A0A351QTQ4-F1
#
_entry.id   AF-A0A351QTQ4-F1
#
_cell.length_a   1.000
_cell.length_b   1.000
_cell.length_c   1.000
_cell.angle_alpha   90.00
_cell.angle_beta   90.00
_cell.angle_gamma   90.00
#
_symmetry.space_group_name_H-M   'P 1'
#
loop_
_entity.id
_entity.type
_entity.pdbx_description
1 polymer ?
#
loop_
_entity_poly.entity_id
_entity_poly.type
_entity_poly.pdbx_seq_one_letter_code
_entity_poly.pdbx_strand_id
1 'polypeptide(L)' 'MALNQLGNKKMGFKHKYKPITDDRLVLTTKEAARLLGYAEQTLRKWALYENGPINPIRYGRTLRWSKAEVYKFARVKED' A
#
# COMPACT_ATOMS: atom_id res chain seq x y z
N MET A 1 0.15 -40.81 29.02
CA MET A 1 1.49 -40.29 28.69
C MET A 1 1.32 -39.21 27.62
N ALA A 2 1.55 -37.96 28.00
CA ALA A 2 1.37 -36.77 27.17
C ALA A 2 2.66 -36.43 26.43
N LEU A 3 2.59 -36.15 25.13
CA LEU A 3 3.65 -35.47 24.38
C LEU A 3 3.07 -34.47 23.37
N ASN A 4 2.88 -33.25 23.89
CA ASN A 4 3.31 -31.97 23.34
C ASN A 4 2.94 -31.60 21.89
N GLN A 5 1.81 -30.90 21.82
CA GLN A 5 1.51 -29.88 20.82
C GLN A 5 2.61 -28.81 20.82
N LEU A 6 3.49 -28.81 19.81
CA LEU A 6 4.45 -27.74 19.60
C LEU A 6 3.78 -26.56 18.90
N GLY A 7 3.73 -25.45 19.63
CA GLY A 7 2.99 -24.23 19.33
C GLY A 7 3.37 -23.61 17.98
N ASN A 8 2.34 -23.43 17.16
CA ASN A 8 2.36 -22.58 15.99
C ASN A 8 2.48 -21.12 16.44
N LYS A 9 3.72 -20.64 16.62
CA LYS A 9 4.04 -19.27 16.99
C LYS A 9 3.73 -18.34 15.82
N LYS A 10 2.47 -17.93 15.70
CA LYS A 10 2.05 -16.86 14.79
C LYS A 10 2.74 -15.57 15.22
N MET A 11 3.86 -15.23 14.57
CA MET A 11 4.50 -13.92 14.67
C MET A 11 3.58 -12.89 14.03
N GLY A 12 2.59 -12.44 14.80
CA GLY A 12 1.73 -11.34 14.45
C GLY A 12 2.52 -10.04 14.46
N PHE A 13 3.16 -9.71 13.34
CA PHE A 13 3.51 -8.33 13.07
C PHE A 13 2.20 -7.57 12.89
N LYS A 14 1.61 -7.12 14.01
CA LYS A 14 0.54 -6.12 14.02
C LYS A 14 1.15 -4.82 13.52
N HIS A 15 1.34 -4.72 12.22
CA HIS A 15 1.61 -3.46 11.56
C HIS A 15 0.36 -2.61 11.85
N LYS A 16 0.45 -1.75 12.86
CA LYS A 16 -0.63 -0.84 13.24
C LYS A 16 -0.88 0.04 12.02
N TYR A 17 -1.87 -0.32 11.22
CA TYR A 17 -2.35 0.52 10.14
C TYR A 17 -2.88 1.79 10.81
N LYS A 18 -2.15 2.90 10.68
CA LYS A 18 -2.71 4.20 11.04
C LYS A 18 -3.91 4.41 10.10
N PRO A 19 -5.09 4.76 10.62
CA PRO A 19 -6.22 5.09 9.76
C PRO A 19 -5.82 6.24 8.83
N ILE A 20 -6.39 6.22 7.62
CA ILE A 20 -6.23 7.28 6.63
C ILE A 20 -6.71 8.56 7.31
N THR A 21 -5.79 9.37 7.78
CA THR A 21 -6.12 10.72 8.23
C THR A 21 -6.28 11.54 6.97
N ASP A 22 -7.40 12.23 6.84
CA ASP A 22 -7.78 12.99 5.64
C ASP A 22 -6.68 13.97 5.16
N ASP A 23 -5.87 14.45 6.10
CA ASP A 23 -4.73 15.36 5.88
C ASP A 23 -3.58 14.78 5.02
N ARG A 24 -3.50 13.45 4.82
CA ARG A 24 -2.40 12.85 4.03
C ARG A 24 -2.65 12.93 2.53
N LEU A 25 -2.00 13.89 1.88
CA LEU A 25 -1.98 14.07 0.41
C LEU A 25 -1.25 12.93 -0.34
N VAL A 26 -0.43 12.12 0.34
CA VAL A 26 0.39 11.06 -0.25
C VAL A 26 0.17 9.70 0.41
N LEU A 27 0.03 8.68 -0.43
CA LEU A 27 -0.20 7.29 -0.07
C LEU A 27 1.08 6.47 -0.15
N THR A 28 1.16 5.43 0.69
CA THR A 28 2.14 4.35 0.50
C THR A 28 1.76 3.46 -0.69
N THR A 29 2.71 2.70 -1.21
CA THR A 29 2.45 1.69 -2.26
C THR A 29 1.38 0.69 -1.84
N LYS A 30 1.32 0.33 -0.57
CA LYS A 30 0.32 -0.60 -0.04
C LYS A 30 -1.09 -0.01 -0.04
N GLU A 31 -1.22 1.25 0.37
CA GLU A 31 -2.50 1.95 0.37
C GLU A 31 -3.00 2.17 -1.05
N ALA A 32 -2.14 2.66 -1.95
CA ALA A 32 -2.48 2.83 -3.35
C ALA A 32 -2.88 1.50 -4.02
N ALA A 33 -2.14 0.42 -3.74
CA ALA A 33 -2.47 -0.92 -4.24
C ALA A 33 -3.86 -1.39 -3.75
N ARG A 34 -4.17 -1.17 -2.46
CA ARG A 34 -5.48 -1.52 -1.88
C ARG A 34 -6.62 -0.73 -2.51
N LEU A 35 -6.46 0.56 -2.73
CA LEU A 35 -7.49 1.41 -3.34
C LEU A 35 -7.73 1.05 -4.80
N LEU A 36 -6.68 0.71 -5.53
CA LEU A 36 -6.76 0.35 -6.95
C LEU A 36 -7.16 -1.11 -7.19
N GLY A 37 -7.14 -1.96 -6.16
CA GLY A 37 -7.36 -3.40 -6.29
C GLY A 37 -6.22 -4.15 -6.98
N TYR A 38 -5.01 -3.56 -7.06
CA TYR A 38 -3.84 -4.19 -7.66
C TYR A 38 -2.90 -4.79 -6.60
N ALA A 39 -2.00 -5.67 -7.03
CA ALA A 39 -0.88 -6.12 -6.21
C ALA A 39 0.16 -5.01 -6.01
N GLU A 40 0.77 -4.92 -4.83
CA GLU A 40 1.84 -3.95 -4.54
C GLU A 40 3.01 -4.04 -5.52
N GLN A 41 3.31 -5.25 -6.02
CA GLN A 41 4.38 -5.45 -7.00
C GLN A 41 4.09 -4.80 -8.34
N THR A 42 2.82 -4.71 -8.76
CA THR A 42 2.42 -4.00 -9.99
C THR A 42 2.76 -2.53 -9.87
N LEU A 43 2.42 -1.89 -8.75
CA LEU A 43 2.76 -0.50 -8.50
C LEU A 43 4.28 -0.29 -8.42
N ARG A 44 5.04 -1.22 -7.84
CA ARG A 44 6.51 -1.16 -7.84
C ARG A 44 7.09 -1.23 -9.24
N LYS A 45 6.53 -2.08 -10.11
CA LYS A 45 6.93 -2.15 -11.53
C LYS A 45 6.62 -0.85 -12.26
N TRP A 46 5.45 -0.26 -12.04
CA TRP A 46 5.13 1.06 -12.57
C TRP A 46 6.12 2.12 -12.11
N ALA A 47 6.50 2.10 -10.83
CA ALA A 47 7.48 3.02 -10.31
C ALA A 47 8.89 2.80 -10.89
N LEU A 48 9.25 1.53 -11.18
CA LEU A 48 10.55 1.15 -11.72
C LEU A 48 10.70 1.49 -13.21
N TYR A 49 9.68 1.18 -14.01
CA TYR A 49 9.68 1.39 -15.46
C TYR A 49 9.17 2.77 -15.86
N GLU A 50 8.67 3.56 -14.91
CA GLU A 50 8.08 4.89 -15.12
C GLU A 50 6.98 4.90 -16.21
N ASN A 51 6.35 3.74 -16.41
CA ASN A 51 5.35 3.48 -17.45
C ASN A 51 3.98 3.12 -16.83
N GLY A 52 3.68 3.76 -15.71
CA GLY A 52 2.41 3.58 -14.98
C GLY A 52 1.42 4.70 -15.29
N PRO A 53 0.11 4.46 -15.13
CA PRO A 53 -0.90 5.50 -15.27
C PRO A 53 -0.85 6.56 -14.16
N ILE A 54 -0.14 6.28 -13.07
CA ILE A 54 0.03 7.18 -11.93
C ILE A 54 1.53 7.38 -11.72
N ASN A 55 1.94 8.64 -11.53
CA ASN A 55 3.35 8.95 -11.34
C ASN A 55 3.80 8.64 -9.91
N PRO A 56 4.92 7.92 -9.73
CA PRO A 56 5.50 7.68 -8.42
C PRO A 56 6.12 8.98 -7.87
N ILE A 57 5.82 9.31 -6.61
CA ILE A 57 6.47 10.40 -5.90
C ILE A 57 7.63 9.84 -5.11
N ARG A 58 8.86 10.23 -5.45
CA ARG A 58 10.09 9.75 -4.82
C ARG A 58 10.62 10.79 -3.84
N TYR A 59 10.60 10.47 -2.54
CA TYR A 59 11.25 11.25 -1.50
C TYR A 59 12.49 10.49 -1.01
N GLY A 60 13.63 10.74 -1.67
CA GLY A 60 14.88 10.02 -1.43
C GLY A 60 14.71 8.51 -1.62
N ARG A 61 14.78 7.75 -0.52
CA ARG A 61 14.60 6.28 -0.51
C ARG A 61 13.14 5.83 -0.41
N THR A 62 12.20 6.77 -0.29
CA THR A 62 10.79 6.45 -0.06
C THR A 62 9.99 6.60 -1.36
N LEU A 63 9.21 5.57 -1.67
CA LEU A 63 8.23 5.58 -2.76
C LEU A 63 6.83 5.90 -2.21
N ARG A 64 6.21 6.94 -2.78
CA ARG A 64 4.86 7.42 -2.44
C ARG A 64 4.03 7.60 -3.71
N TRP A 65 2.72 7.72 -3.53
CA TRP A 65 1.73 7.89 -4.60
C TRP A 65 0.83 9.07 -4.27
N SER A 66 0.48 9.90 -5.25
CA SER A 66 -0.46 11.00 -5.02
C SER A 66 -1.86 10.46 -4.72
N LYS A 67 -2.49 10.89 -3.61
CA LYS A 67 -3.88 10.50 -3.29
C LYS A 67 -4.82 10.92 -4.43
N ALA A 68 -4.70 12.16 -4.89
CA ALA A 68 -5.56 12.71 -5.94
C ALA A 68 -5.48 11.92 -7.25
N GLU A 69 -4.27 11.53 -7.69
CA GLU A 69 -4.12 10.75 -8.93
C GLU A 69 -4.65 9.32 -8.77
N VAL A 70 -4.40 8.68 -7.62
CA VAL A 70 -4.90 7.34 -7.32
C VAL A 70 -6.43 7.33 -7.32
N TYR A 71 -7.08 8.29 -6.68
CA TYR A 71 -8.54 8.41 -6.64
C TYR A 71 -9.13 8.71 -8.02
N LYS A 72 -8.51 9.65 -8.75
CA LYS A 72 -8.91 9.99 -10.13
C LYS A 72 -8.86 8.76 -11.03
N PHE A 73 -7.79 7.95 -10.94
CA PHE A 73 -7.65 6.73 -11.72
C PHE A 73 -8.62 5.64 -11.28
N ALA A 74 -8.81 5.45 -9.97
CA ALA A 74 -9.76 4.48 -9.42
C ALA A 74 -11.22 4.80 -9.80
N ARG A 75 -11.51 6.01 -10.30
CA ARG A 75 -12.86 6.55 -10.53
C ARG A 75 -13.74 6.48 -9.28
N VAL A 76 -13.13 6.41 -8.11
CA VAL A 76 -13.81 6.45 -6.80
C VAL A 76 -14.00 7.92 -6.47
N LYS A 77 -15.25 8.37 -6.35
CA LYS A 77 -15.54 9.69 -5.77
C LYS A 77 -15.17 9.67 -4.29
N GLU A 78 -14.52 10.73 -3.82
CA GLU A 78 -14.48 11.00 -2.37
C GLU A 78 -15.93 11.24 -1.93
N ASP A 79 -16.46 10.31 -1.13
CA ASP A 79 -17.71 10.46 -0.35
C ASP A 79 -17.42 11.16 0.98
#